data_AF-A0A7C0YFS9-F1
#
_entry.id   AF-A0A7C0YFS9-F1
#
_cell.length_a   1.000
_cell.length_b   1.000
_cell.length_c   1.000
_cell.angle_alpha   90.00
_cell.angle_beta   90.00
_cell.angle_gamma   90.00
#
_symmetry.space_group_name_H-M   'P 1'
#
loop_
_entity.id
_entity.type
_entity.pdbx_description
1 polymer ?
#
loop_
_entity_poly.entity_id
_entity_poly.type
_entity_poly.pdbx_seq_one_letter_code
_entity_poly.pdbx_strand_id
1 'polypeptide(L)'
;MVEVVGLRLRNGKTICLIVLFVIMALVIPLSSMAAQESGNFALLPEALDLAKVADHSEALVLAARVEMAGGTSGESDSEWGDESITPPEFEEEEMVTYADPLEPINRIFFAFNDKLYFWLLKPIAKGYSKVVPEPARVGVRNFFSNLVTPVRVVNCVLQGKFKGAGTEVLRLIINSTVGFLGFQDVAKQEGHLKIQQEDLGQSLGVYGLGPGIYINWPIFGPSSLRDTVGMIGDAFLDPINYAVTRTKYNIAVKGYDKVNRTSLTLGDYESLKKAALDPYVAVRDAYFQYRRNLIKK
;
A
#
# COMPACT_ATOMS: atom_id res chain seq x y z
N MET A 1 -32.69 24.01 35.10
CA MET A 1 -32.47 25.03 34.05
C MET A 1 -30.97 25.29 33.98
N VAL A 2 -30.26 24.70 33.02
CA VAL A 2 -28.85 25.00 32.76
C VAL A 2 -28.80 25.72 31.42
N GLU A 3 -28.40 26.99 31.44
CA GLU A 3 -28.27 27.85 30.28
C GLU A 3 -27.28 27.25 29.27
N VAL A 4 -27.77 26.99 28.06
CA VAL A 4 -26.96 26.66 26.89
C VAL A 4 -26.44 27.98 26.32
N VAL A 5 -25.18 28.31 26.65
CA VAL A 5 -24.46 29.42 26.04
C VAL A 5 -24.28 29.12 24.55
N GLY A 6 -25.01 29.87 23.72
CA GLY A 6 -24.95 29.80 22.27
C GLY A 6 -23.60 30.24 21.72
N LEU A 7 -22.80 29.27 21.28
CA LEU A 7 -21.59 29.49 20.50
C LEU A 7 -21.91 29.42 19.00
N ARG A 8 -21.89 30.61 18.40
CA ARG A 8 -22.12 30.90 16.98
C ARG A 8 -21.16 30.09 16.09
N LEU A 9 -21.77 29.33 15.19
CA LEU A 9 -21.20 28.25 14.38
C LEU A 9 -20.18 28.73 13.34
N ARG A 10 -19.01 28.07 13.27
CA ARG A 10 -18.05 28.17 12.16
C ARG A 10 -17.56 26.77 11.76
N ASN A 11 -18.15 26.25 10.69
CA ASN A 11 -18.30 24.85 10.29
C ASN A 11 -17.03 23.99 10.05
N GLY A 12 -15.81 24.51 10.22
CA GLY A 12 -14.58 23.72 10.02
C GLY A 12 -13.94 23.19 11.31
N LYS A 13 -14.04 23.95 12.41
CA LYS A 13 -13.35 23.62 13.67
C LYS A 13 -14.12 22.60 14.51
N THR A 14 -15.45 22.65 14.45
CA THR A 14 -16.33 21.76 15.20
C THR A 14 -16.24 20.32 14.71
N ILE A 15 -16.08 20.09 13.41
CA ILE A 15 -15.94 18.73 12.85
C ILE A 15 -14.61 18.10 13.28
N CYS A 16 -13.51 18.87 13.25
CA CYS A 16 -12.22 18.40 13.76
C CYS A 16 -12.27 18.08 15.25
N LEU A 17 -12.99 18.88 16.04
CA LEU A 17 -13.21 18.62 17.46
C LEU A 17 -14.10 17.39 17.68
N ILE A 18 -15.15 17.20 16.90
CA ILE A 18 -16.04 16.03 16.99
C ILE A 18 -15.28 14.76 16.61
N VAL A 19 -14.46 14.77 15.56
CA VAL A 19 -13.62 13.63 15.17
C VAL A 19 -12.58 13.33 16.26
N LEU A 20 -11.95 14.36 16.84
CA LEU A 20 -11.04 14.20 17.98
C LEU A 20 -11.76 13.67 19.22
N PHE A 21 -13.00 14.10 19.46
CA PHE A 21 -13.84 13.66 20.59
C PHE A 21 -14.33 12.22 20.40
N VAL A 22 -14.65 11.81 19.17
CA VAL A 22 -15.00 10.43 18.82
C VAL A 22 -13.79 9.51 18.97
N ILE A 23 -12.59 9.96 18.54
CA ILE A 23 -11.33 9.24 18.77
C ILE A 23 -11.06 9.10 20.28
N MET A 24 -11.22 10.17 21.06
CA MET A 24 -11.05 10.13 22.52
C MET A 24 -12.09 9.23 23.20
N ALA A 25 -13.35 9.26 22.77
CA ALA A 25 -14.43 8.42 23.31
C ALA A 25 -14.25 6.93 23.00
N LEU A 26 -13.57 6.58 21.89
CA LEU A 26 -13.19 5.20 21.56
C LEU A 26 -11.96 4.70 22.34
N VAL A 27 -11.12 5.60 22.84
CA VAL A 27 -9.89 5.25 23.60
C VAL A 27 -10.17 4.98 25.10
N ILE A 28 -11.18 5.62 25.68
CA ILE A 28 -11.52 5.48 27.11
C ILE A 28 -11.99 4.06 27.51
N PRO A 29 -12.84 3.33 26.74
CA PRO A 29 -13.25 1.99 27.15
C PRO A 29 -12.12 0.94 27.02
N LEU A 30 -11.09 1.19 26.21
CA LEU A 30 -10.01 0.21 25.99
C LEU A 30 -9.00 0.15 27.15
N SER A 31 -8.86 1.25 27.89
CA SER A 31 -7.99 1.32 29.07
C SER A 31 -8.53 0.52 30.26
N SER A 32 -9.83 0.22 30.29
CA SER A 32 -10.48 -0.51 31.38
C SER A 32 -10.45 -2.03 31.21
N MET A 33 -10.12 -2.56 30.02
CA MET A 33 -10.04 -4.00 29.78
C MET A 33 -8.63 -4.59 29.98
N ALA A 34 -7.59 -3.77 30.02
CA ALA A 34 -6.20 -4.22 30.16
C ALA A 34 -5.75 -4.44 31.63
N ALA A 35 -6.61 -4.16 32.61
CA ALA A 35 -6.24 -4.19 34.04
C ALA A 35 -6.53 -5.52 34.77
N GLN A 36 -7.06 -6.54 34.08
CA GLN A 36 -7.49 -7.80 34.73
C GLN A 36 -6.48 -8.97 34.60
N GLU A 37 -5.43 -8.86 33.79
CA GLU A 37 -4.45 -9.95 33.59
C GLU A 37 -3.01 -9.56 33.91
N SER A 38 -2.73 -9.13 35.14
CA SER A 38 -1.35 -9.04 35.63
C SER A 38 -1.23 -9.63 37.03
N GLY A 39 -1.41 -10.94 37.11
CA GLY A 39 -1.03 -11.76 38.25
C GLY A 39 0.03 -12.78 37.84
N ASN A 40 1.25 -12.60 38.34
CA ASN A 40 2.37 -13.55 38.34
C ASN A 40 2.98 -13.97 36.98
N PHE A 41 4.11 -13.36 36.63
CA PHE A 41 5.29 -14.15 36.21
C PHE A 41 6.58 -13.38 36.53
N ALA A 42 7.37 -13.94 37.45
CA ALA A 42 8.60 -13.37 37.97
C ALA A 42 9.84 -13.85 37.17
N LEU A 43 10.70 -12.88 36.83
CA LEU A 43 12.18 -12.86 36.84
C LEU A 43 13.05 -14.05 36.31
N LEU A 44 13.67 -13.79 35.13
CA LEU A 44 15.10 -13.97 34.69
C LEU A 44 15.77 -15.39 34.70
N PRO A 45 16.88 -15.70 33.95
CA PRO A 45 17.88 -14.83 33.27
C PRO A 45 18.45 -15.29 31.88
N GLU A 46 19.31 -14.44 31.31
CA GLU A 46 20.51 -14.61 30.44
C GLU A 46 20.74 -15.81 29.48
N ALA A 47 21.06 -15.42 28.22
CA ALA A 47 22.19 -15.88 27.37
C ALA A 47 22.44 -17.38 27.13
N LEU A 48 21.91 -17.89 26.01
CA LEU A 48 22.39 -19.01 25.17
C LEU A 48 21.47 -18.97 23.92
N ASP A 49 21.84 -18.96 22.65
CA ASP A 49 22.90 -19.66 21.95
C ASP A 49 22.88 -19.15 20.48
N LEU A 50 23.76 -18.22 20.10
CA LEU A 50 23.82 -17.57 18.78
C LEU A 50 24.67 -18.37 17.76
N ALA A 51 24.66 -19.71 17.85
CA ALA A 51 25.48 -20.58 16.99
C ALA A 51 24.68 -21.53 16.08
N LYS A 52 23.34 -21.47 16.06
CA LYS A 52 22.51 -22.49 15.36
C LYS A 52 21.88 -22.09 14.02
N VAL A 53 22.17 -20.90 13.47
CA VAL A 53 21.54 -20.42 12.22
C VAL A 53 22.54 -20.35 11.04
N ALA A 54 23.82 -20.68 11.24
CA ALA A 54 24.83 -20.53 10.20
C ALA A 54 25.00 -21.74 9.24
N ASP A 55 24.32 -22.88 9.48
CA ASP A 55 24.69 -24.15 8.81
C ASP A 55 23.78 -24.59 7.64
N HIS A 56 22.83 -23.76 7.21
CA HIS A 56 21.89 -24.13 6.14
C HIS A 56 22.33 -23.75 4.71
N SER A 57 23.50 -23.11 4.55
CA SER A 57 23.97 -22.67 3.23
C SER A 57 24.88 -23.68 2.50
N GLU A 58 25.56 -24.58 3.21
CA GLU A 58 26.45 -25.58 2.60
C GLU A 58 25.74 -26.87 2.17
N ALA A 59 24.63 -27.25 2.82
CA ALA A 59 23.86 -28.45 2.48
C ALA A 59 23.17 -28.38 1.11
N LEU A 60 22.78 -27.18 0.66
CA LEU A 60 22.11 -26.95 -0.62
C LEU A 60 23.05 -27.04 -1.83
N VAL A 61 24.33 -26.71 -1.64
CA VAL A 61 25.34 -26.74 -2.72
C VAL A 61 25.87 -28.16 -2.95
N LEU A 62 25.90 -29.01 -1.93
CA LEU A 62 26.34 -30.40 -2.04
C LEU A 62 25.30 -31.28 -2.74
N ALA A 63 24.01 -31.05 -2.50
CA ALA A 63 22.92 -31.76 -3.18
C ALA A 63 22.90 -31.47 -4.70
N ALA A 64 23.15 -30.22 -5.11
CA ALA A 64 23.17 -29.82 -6.51
C ALA A 64 24.39 -30.35 -7.31
N ARG A 65 25.43 -30.87 -6.63
CA ARG A 65 26.66 -31.36 -7.27
C ARG A 65 26.66 -32.87 -7.52
N VAL A 66 25.83 -33.64 -6.82
CA VAL A 66 25.75 -35.11 -6.98
C VAL A 66 24.96 -35.49 -8.24
N GLU A 67 24.05 -34.64 -8.70
CA GLU A 67 23.17 -34.95 -9.83
C GLU A 67 23.84 -34.84 -11.22
N MET A 68 25.04 -34.24 -11.30
CA MET A 68 25.74 -33.95 -12.56
C MET A 68 26.90 -34.90 -12.91
N ALA A 69 27.14 -35.96 -12.11
CA ALA A 69 28.24 -36.89 -12.34
C ALA A 69 27.83 -38.35 -12.13
N GLY A 70 27.32 -39.00 -13.18
CA GLY A 70 27.09 -40.45 -13.14
C GLY A 70 26.48 -41.02 -14.41
N GLY A 71 27.30 -41.30 -15.41
CA GLY A 71 26.91 -42.10 -16.58
C GLY A 71 27.60 -43.47 -16.61
N THR A 72 26.79 -44.49 -16.95
CA THR A 72 27.05 -45.68 -17.80
C THR A 72 27.12 -47.11 -17.21
N SER A 73 26.27 -47.95 -17.82
CA SER A 73 26.40 -49.38 -18.22
C SER A 73 25.95 -50.53 -17.29
N GLY A 74 25.03 -51.38 -17.79
CA GLY A 74 24.83 -52.78 -17.38
C GLY A 74 23.39 -53.34 -17.41
N GLU A 75 23.02 -54.01 -18.51
CA GLU A 75 22.02 -55.08 -18.79
C GLU A 75 20.76 -55.37 -17.90
N SER A 76 19.61 -55.46 -18.61
CA SER A 76 18.38 -56.28 -18.45
C SER A 76 17.77 -56.58 -17.07
N ASP A 77 16.56 -56.08 -16.83
CA ASP A 77 15.34 -56.90 -16.92
C ASP A 77 14.08 -56.03 -17.00
N SER A 78 13.11 -56.55 -17.73
CA SER A 78 11.84 -55.92 -18.10
C SER A 78 10.89 -55.73 -16.90
N GLU A 79 10.46 -54.50 -16.65
CA GLU A 79 9.14 -54.25 -16.07
C GLU A 79 8.63 -52.88 -16.55
N TRP A 80 7.60 -52.91 -17.40
CA TRP A 80 6.94 -51.72 -17.93
C TRP A 80 6.16 -51.02 -16.80
N GLY A 81 6.77 -50.02 -16.18
CA GLY A 81 6.10 -49.03 -15.35
C GLY A 81 5.82 -47.78 -16.16
N ASP A 82 4.56 -47.60 -16.56
CA ASP A 82 4.02 -46.33 -17.08
C ASP A 82 4.03 -45.29 -15.95
N GLU A 83 5.17 -44.62 -15.75
CA GLU A 83 5.17 -43.31 -15.13
C GLU A 83 5.15 -42.27 -16.24
N SER A 84 3.93 -41.95 -16.67
CA SER A 84 3.65 -40.70 -17.36
C SER A 84 4.21 -39.55 -16.54
N ILE A 85 5.38 -39.02 -16.95
CA ILE A 85 5.89 -37.74 -16.46
C ILE A 85 4.88 -36.70 -16.98
N THR A 86 3.88 -36.39 -16.16
CA THR A 86 3.06 -35.21 -16.36
C THR A 86 4.00 -34.01 -16.19
N PRO A 87 4.16 -33.16 -17.22
CA PRO A 87 4.81 -31.87 -17.00
C PRO A 87 4.09 -31.18 -15.83
N PRO A 88 4.81 -30.50 -14.91
CA PRO A 88 4.13 -29.72 -13.89
C PRO A 88 3.11 -28.83 -14.61
N GLU A 89 1.84 -28.94 -14.22
CA GLU A 89 0.80 -28.00 -14.63
C GLU A 89 1.30 -26.62 -14.21
N PHE A 90 1.84 -25.87 -15.16
CA PHE A 90 1.90 -24.44 -15.01
C PHE A 90 0.44 -24.02 -14.90
N GLU A 91 0.02 -23.59 -13.71
CA GLU A 91 -1.21 -22.81 -13.59
C GLU A 91 -1.05 -21.66 -14.58
N GLU A 92 -1.64 -21.79 -15.76
CA GLU A 92 -1.77 -20.70 -16.71
C GLU A 92 -2.57 -19.66 -15.93
N GLU A 93 -1.89 -18.67 -15.34
CA GLU A 93 -2.55 -17.47 -14.85
C GLU A 93 -3.29 -16.92 -16.06
N GLU A 94 -4.58 -17.22 -16.17
CA GLU A 94 -5.43 -16.75 -17.24
C GLU A 94 -5.15 -15.25 -17.35
N MET A 95 -4.54 -14.85 -18.46
CA MET A 95 -4.33 -13.45 -18.81
C MET A 95 -5.73 -12.87 -18.98
N VAL A 96 -6.30 -12.41 -17.88
CA VAL A 96 -7.65 -11.87 -17.86
C VAL A 96 -7.62 -10.65 -18.74
N THR A 97 -8.14 -10.78 -19.96
CA THR A 97 -8.25 -9.68 -20.89
C THR A 97 -9.35 -8.77 -20.38
N TYR A 98 -8.96 -7.64 -19.79
CA TYR A 98 -9.93 -6.64 -19.34
C TYR A 98 -10.48 -5.91 -20.56
N ALA A 99 -11.79 -6.04 -20.79
CA ALA A 99 -12.46 -5.28 -21.83
C ALA A 99 -12.30 -3.77 -21.55
N ASP A 100 -11.73 -3.06 -22.51
CA ASP A 100 -11.54 -1.62 -22.47
C ASP A 100 -12.28 -0.94 -23.64
N PRO A 101 -13.59 -0.63 -23.47
CA PRO A 101 -14.36 0.04 -24.51
C PRO A 101 -13.87 1.45 -24.84
N LEU A 102 -13.09 2.07 -23.94
CA LEU A 102 -12.61 3.44 -24.07
C LEU A 102 -11.11 3.50 -24.40
N GLU A 103 -10.54 2.40 -24.91
CA GLU A 103 -9.13 2.30 -25.29
C GLU A 103 -8.60 3.49 -26.09
N PRO A 104 -9.25 4.00 -27.17
CA PRO A 104 -8.70 5.13 -27.92
C PRO A 104 -8.57 6.40 -27.07
N ILE A 105 -9.53 6.66 -26.18
CA ILE A 105 -9.50 7.83 -25.29
C ILE A 105 -8.45 7.62 -24.19
N ASN A 106 -8.41 6.43 -23.60
CA ASN A 106 -7.47 6.08 -22.55
C ASN A 106 -6.01 6.14 -23.03
N ARG A 107 -5.74 5.75 -24.29
CA ARG A 107 -4.43 5.89 -24.94
C ARG A 107 -4.03 7.35 -25.13
N ILE A 108 -4.98 8.24 -25.47
CA ILE A 108 -4.72 9.69 -25.56
C ILE A 108 -4.32 10.24 -24.20
N PHE A 109 -5.09 9.93 -23.15
CA PHE A 109 -4.75 10.35 -21.79
C PHE A 109 -3.45 9.71 -21.29
N PHE A 110 -3.13 8.49 -21.73
CA PHE A 110 -1.86 7.84 -21.42
C PHE A 110 -0.69 8.59 -22.05
N ALA A 111 -0.80 8.95 -23.33
CA ALA A 111 0.22 9.74 -24.00
C ALA A 111 0.39 11.14 -23.36
N PHE A 112 -0.71 11.75 -22.89
CA PHE A 112 -0.65 13.00 -22.12
C PHE A 112 0.11 12.82 -20.80
N ASN A 113 -0.23 11.80 -20.02
CA ASN A 113 0.41 11.49 -18.74
C ASN A 113 1.90 11.13 -18.92
N ASP A 114 2.23 10.37 -19.96
CA ASP A 114 3.60 10.01 -20.33
C ASP A 114 4.43 11.27 -20.63
N LYS A 115 3.92 12.17 -21.48
CA LYS A 115 4.58 13.45 -21.76
C LYS A 115 4.73 14.29 -20.51
N LEU A 116 3.68 14.40 -19.68
CA LEU A 116 3.72 15.14 -18.42
C LEU A 116 4.79 14.57 -17.47
N TYR A 117 4.92 13.25 -17.40
CA TYR A 117 5.97 12.61 -16.61
C TYR A 117 7.36 13.02 -17.09
N PHE A 118 7.66 12.84 -18.39
CA PHE A 118 9.00 13.10 -18.91
C PHE A 118 9.38 14.59 -18.95
N TRP A 119 8.41 15.47 -19.20
CA TRP A 119 8.67 16.90 -19.41
C TRP A 119 8.58 17.73 -18.14
N LEU A 120 7.74 17.33 -17.18
CA LEU A 120 7.50 18.10 -15.96
C LEU A 120 7.90 17.32 -14.72
N LEU A 121 7.30 16.15 -14.49
CA LEU A 121 7.43 15.48 -13.19
C LEU A 121 8.85 14.95 -12.95
N LYS A 122 9.45 14.29 -13.95
CA LYS A 122 10.80 13.73 -13.91
C LYS A 122 11.88 14.78 -13.67
N PRO A 123 11.99 15.88 -14.45
CA PRO A 123 13.05 16.87 -14.22
C PRO A 123 12.91 17.56 -12.86
N ILE A 124 11.67 17.86 -12.42
CA ILE A 124 11.42 18.45 -11.10
C ILE A 124 11.82 17.47 -9.99
N ALA A 125 11.37 16.22 -10.08
CA ALA A 125 11.70 15.19 -9.09
C ALA A 125 13.21 14.91 -9.04
N LYS A 126 13.90 14.89 -10.19
CA LYS A 126 15.36 14.74 -10.27
C LYS A 126 16.08 15.95 -9.64
N GLY A 127 15.64 17.17 -9.94
CA GLY A 127 16.17 18.38 -9.30
C GLY A 127 16.00 18.36 -7.79
N TYR A 128 14.79 18.02 -7.33
CA TYR A 128 14.47 17.87 -5.91
C TYR A 128 15.33 16.80 -5.22
N SER A 129 15.53 15.64 -5.86
CA SER A 129 16.39 14.56 -5.33
C SER A 129 17.86 14.95 -5.16
N LYS A 130 18.35 15.95 -5.92
CA LYS A 130 19.71 16.48 -5.78
C LYS A 130 19.84 17.45 -4.60
N VAL A 131 18.78 18.18 -4.28
CA VAL A 131 18.78 19.21 -3.24
C VAL A 131 18.44 18.61 -1.88
N VAL A 132 17.47 17.69 -1.84
CA VAL A 132 16.94 17.13 -0.59
C VAL A 132 17.42 15.68 -0.42
N PRO A 133 18.11 15.36 0.69
CA PRO A 133 18.61 14.03 0.93
C PRO A 133 17.48 13.01 1.13
N GLU A 134 17.74 11.75 0.79
CA GLU A 134 16.73 10.68 0.82
C GLU A 134 15.98 10.53 2.17
N PRO A 135 16.64 10.61 3.35
CA PRO A 135 15.93 10.48 4.63
C PRO A 135 14.83 11.53 4.82
N ALA A 136 15.08 12.78 4.40
CA ALA A 136 14.09 13.84 4.48
C ALA A 136 12.91 13.60 3.51
N ARG A 137 13.20 13.09 2.30
CA ARG A 137 12.16 12.74 1.31
C ARG A 137 11.29 11.58 1.77
N VAL A 138 11.92 10.56 2.37
CA VAL A 138 11.22 9.46 3.03
C VAL A 138 10.36 9.98 4.19
N GLY A 139 10.88 10.90 4.99
CA GLY A 139 10.13 11.48 6.09
C GLY A 139 8.89 12.24 5.64
N VAL A 140 9.00 13.05 4.59
CA VAL A 140 7.85 13.73 3.97
C VAL A 140 6.81 12.72 3.47
N ARG A 141 7.24 11.63 2.81
CA ARG A 141 6.35 10.56 2.35
C ARG A 141 5.61 9.92 3.53
N ASN A 142 6.32 9.64 4.62
CA ASN A 142 5.74 9.04 5.82
C ASN A 142 4.71 9.98 6.46
N PHE A 143 5.01 11.29 6.53
CA PHE A 143 4.11 12.31 7.06
C PHE A 143 2.78 12.33 6.28
N PHE A 144 2.83 12.41 4.95
CA PHE A 144 1.61 12.36 4.12
C PHE A 144 0.89 11.01 4.25
N SER A 145 1.63 9.91 4.34
CA SER A 145 1.02 8.60 4.60
C SER A 145 0.30 8.54 5.95
N ASN A 146 0.85 9.19 6.98
CA ASN A 146 0.24 9.27 8.31
C ASN A 146 -1.03 10.13 8.30
N LEU A 147 -1.05 11.23 7.54
CA LEU A 147 -2.23 12.10 7.40
C LEU A 147 -3.43 11.40 6.76
N VAL A 148 -3.19 10.51 5.79
CA VAL A 148 -4.27 9.78 5.08
C VAL A 148 -4.74 8.54 5.86
N THR A 149 -4.16 8.25 7.04
CA THR A 149 -4.54 7.10 7.86
C THR A 149 -6.04 7.00 8.20
N PRO A 150 -6.77 8.10 8.51
CA PRO A 150 -8.20 8.01 8.77
C PRO A 150 -9.00 7.38 7.62
N VAL A 151 -8.63 7.66 6.37
CA VAL A 151 -9.24 7.06 5.18
C VAL A 151 -9.05 5.53 5.20
N ARG A 152 -7.84 5.08 5.53
CA ARG A 152 -7.51 3.64 5.59
C ARG A 152 -8.22 2.96 6.75
N VAL A 153 -8.32 3.60 7.91
CA VAL A 153 -9.06 3.06 9.08
C VAL A 153 -10.53 2.84 8.73
N VAL A 154 -11.19 3.83 8.13
CA VAL A 154 -12.60 3.72 7.73
C VAL A 154 -12.77 2.56 6.73
N ASN A 155 -11.89 2.47 5.72
CA ASN A 155 -11.97 1.40 4.73
C ASN A 155 -11.66 0.01 5.30
N CYS A 156 -10.72 -0.13 6.23
CA CYS A 156 -10.51 -1.37 6.98
C CYS A 156 -11.81 -1.81 7.69
N VAL A 157 -12.51 -0.86 8.34
CA VAL A 157 -13.78 -1.16 9.03
C VAL A 157 -14.87 -1.54 8.03
N LEU A 158 -15.00 -0.81 6.91
CA LEU A 158 -15.95 -1.15 5.84
C LEU A 158 -15.67 -2.54 5.25
N GLN A 159 -14.43 -2.98 5.20
CA GLN A 159 -14.08 -4.33 4.75
C GLN A 159 -14.22 -5.41 5.83
N GLY A 160 -14.62 -5.06 7.06
CA GLY A 160 -14.66 -5.99 8.20
C GLY A 160 -13.29 -6.37 8.78
N LYS A 161 -12.21 -5.71 8.34
CA LYS A 161 -10.82 -5.96 8.75
C LYS A 161 -10.48 -5.20 10.04
N PHE A 162 -11.12 -5.57 11.16
CA PHE A 162 -10.94 -4.87 12.45
C PHE A 162 -9.49 -4.89 12.97
N LYS A 163 -8.77 -6.01 12.79
CA LYS A 163 -7.35 -6.09 13.15
C LYS A 163 -6.49 -5.11 12.32
N GLY A 164 -6.82 -4.96 11.04
CA GLY A 164 -6.19 -3.99 10.15
C GLY A 164 -6.48 -2.54 10.58
N ALA A 165 -7.74 -2.25 10.93
CA ALA A 165 -8.13 -0.93 11.43
C ALA A 165 -7.37 -0.56 12.72
N GLY A 166 -7.30 -1.49 13.69
CA GLY A 166 -6.53 -1.29 14.92
C GLY A 166 -5.04 -1.08 14.65
N THR A 167 -4.46 -1.80 13.69
CA THR A 167 -3.07 -1.59 13.25
C THR A 167 -2.84 -0.18 12.72
N GLU A 168 -3.72 0.33 11.87
CA GLU A 168 -3.62 1.69 11.34
C GLU A 168 -3.80 2.76 12.43
N VAL A 169 -4.71 2.56 13.37
CA VAL A 169 -4.88 3.47 14.52
C VAL A 169 -3.63 3.50 15.39
N LEU A 170 -3.04 2.34 15.71
CA LEU A 170 -1.79 2.26 16.46
C LEU A 170 -0.64 2.95 15.71
N ARG A 171 -0.54 2.71 14.40
CA ARG A 171 0.44 3.41 13.53
C ARG A 171 0.26 4.92 13.61
N LEU A 172 -0.97 5.41 13.52
CA LEU A 172 -1.28 6.84 13.62
C LEU A 172 -0.82 7.41 14.97
N ILE A 173 -1.13 6.73 16.06
CA ILE A 173 -0.76 7.19 17.41
C ILE A 173 0.76 7.20 17.57
N ILE A 174 1.43 6.07 17.33
CA ILE A 174 2.88 5.92 17.52
C ILE A 174 3.66 6.87 16.63
N ASN A 175 3.31 6.95 15.34
CA ASN A 175 4.02 7.81 14.40
C ASN A 175 3.74 9.29 14.69
N SER A 176 2.56 9.64 15.20
CA SER A 176 2.26 11.03 15.55
C SER A 176 2.94 11.49 16.85
N THR A 177 3.10 10.60 17.84
CA THR A 177 3.71 10.93 19.13
C THR A 177 5.23 10.78 19.10
N VAL A 178 5.72 9.55 18.91
CA VAL A 178 7.15 9.21 18.94
C VAL A 178 7.80 9.51 17.59
N GLY A 179 7.08 9.31 16.49
CA GLY A 179 7.58 9.49 15.13
C GLY A 179 7.58 10.94 14.62
N PHE A 180 7.57 11.94 15.50
CA PHE A 180 7.53 13.36 15.14
C PHE A 180 6.38 13.66 14.15
N LEU A 181 5.11 13.55 14.56
CA LEU A 181 3.94 13.81 13.70
C LEU A 181 3.83 12.96 12.42
N GLY A 182 4.62 11.89 12.32
CA GLY A 182 4.62 10.96 11.20
C GLY A 182 5.79 11.11 10.24
N PHE A 183 6.77 11.98 10.51
CA PHE A 183 8.00 12.02 9.72
C PHE A 183 8.81 10.73 9.86
N GLN A 184 8.80 10.09 11.03
CA GLN A 184 9.46 8.81 11.26
C GLN A 184 8.42 7.69 11.43
N ASP A 185 8.58 6.59 10.69
CA ASP A 185 7.68 5.43 10.77
C ASP A 185 8.15 4.44 11.84
N VAL A 186 8.11 4.89 13.10
CA VAL A 186 8.53 4.12 14.29
C VAL A 186 7.65 2.87 14.46
N ALA A 187 6.36 2.98 14.13
CA ALA A 187 5.43 1.88 14.19
C ALA A 187 5.82 0.70 13.28
N LYS A 188 6.43 0.98 12.13
CA LYS A 188 6.99 -0.05 11.25
C LYS A 188 8.32 -0.59 11.76
N GLN A 189 9.22 0.29 12.21
CA GLN A 189 10.59 -0.07 12.58
C GLN A 189 10.64 -0.91 13.86
N GLU A 190 9.95 -0.47 14.91
CA GLU A 190 9.99 -1.11 16.23
C GLU A 190 8.76 -2.00 16.46
N GLY A 191 7.58 -1.49 16.10
CA GLY A 191 6.31 -2.17 16.34
C GLY A 191 5.97 -3.27 15.35
N HIS A 192 6.75 -3.43 14.27
CA HIS A 192 6.49 -4.39 13.17
C HIS A 192 5.08 -4.28 12.56
N LEU A 193 4.42 -3.13 12.73
CA LEU A 193 3.07 -2.90 12.26
C LEU A 193 3.11 -2.58 10.76
N LYS A 194 2.59 -3.47 9.91
CA LYS A 194 2.53 -3.22 8.46
C LYS A 194 1.40 -2.26 8.13
N ILE A 195 1.65 -1.36 7.18
CA ILE A 195 0.63 -0.46 6.66
C ILE A 195 -0.44 -1.25 5.89
N GLN A 196 -1.71 -0.97 6.17
CA GLN A 196 -2.87 -1.49 5.48
C GLN A 196 -3.30 -0.46 4.43
N GLN A 197 -2.92 -0.67 3.17
CA GLN A 197 -3.24 0.28 2.08
C GLN A 197 -4.68 0.08 1.59
N GLU A 198 -5.66 0.31 2.46
CA GLU A 198 -7.07 0.14 2.15
C GLU A 198 -7.70 1.45 1.63
N ASP A 199 -8.57 1.32 0.63
CA ASP A 199 -9.30 2.43 0.01
C ASP A 199 -10.74 2.02 -0.33
N LEU A 200 -11.60 2.98 -0.65
CA LEU A 200 -13.02 2.70 -0.86
C LEU A 200 -13.26 1.86 -2.12
N GLY A 201 -12.39 1.97 -3.13
CA GLY A 201 -12.45 1.11 -4.31
C GLY A 201 -12.24 -0.37 -3.96
N GLN A 202 -11.32 -0.66 -3.04
CA GLN A 202 -11.11 -2.01 -2.51
C GLN A 202 -12.31 -2.47 -1.69
N SER A 203 -12.84 -1.59 -0.82
CA SER A 203 -14.02 -1.87 -0.01
C SER A 203 -15.22 -2.29 -0.87
N LEU A 204 -15.49 -1.54 -1.94
CA LEU A 204 -16.53 -1.91 -2.92
C LEU A 204 -16.21 -3.24 -3.63
N GLY A 205 -14.93 -3.51 -3.91
CA GLY A 205 -14.47 -4.76 -4.49
C GLY A 205 -14.72 -5.98 -3.61
N VAL A 206 -14.51 -5.86 -2.30
CA VAL A 206 -14.81 -6.92 -1.31
C VAL A 206 -16.31 -7.24 -1.27
N TYR A 207 -17.17 -6.24 -1.47
CA TYR A 207 -18.62 -6.43 -1.58
C TYR A 207 -19.10 -6.94 -2.95
N GLY A 208 -18.18 -7.37 -3.82
CA GLY A 208 -18.52 -7.99 -5.10
C GLY A 208 -18.71 -7.03 -6.26
N LEU A 209 -18.47 -5.72 -6.09
CA LEU A 209 -18.45 -4.81 -7.23
C LEU A 209 -17.17 -5.06 -8.06
N GLY A 210 -17.39 -5.54 -9.29
CA GLY A 210 -16.32 -5.68 -10.27
C GLY A 210 -15.64 -4.34 -10.58
N PRO A 211 -14.42 -4.36 -11.16
CA PRO A 211 -13.70 -3.14 -11.49
C PRO A 211 -14.46 -2.21 -12.45
N GLY A 212 -15.33 -2.77 -13.30
CA GLY A 212 -16.02 -2.04 -14.36
C GLY A 212 -15.07 -1.68 -15.51
N ILE A 213 -15.38 -0.59 -16.21
CA ILE A 213 -14.54 -0.10 -17.31
C ILE A 213 -13.22 0.45 -16.80
N TYR A 214 -12.15 0.24 -17.58
CA TYR A 214 -10.86 0.87 -17.35
C TYR A 214 -10.90 2.35 -17.77
N ILE A 215 -10.35 3.23 -16.94
CA ILE A 215 -10.28 4.66 -17.22
C ILE A 215 -8.90 5.16 -16.81
N ASN A 216 -8.14 5.68 -17.77
CA ASN A 216 -6.88 6.32 -17.47
C ASN A 216 -7.06 7.83 -17.37
N TRP A 217 -7.12 8.36 -16.15
CA TRP A 217 -7.38 9.78 -15.92
C TRP A 217 -6.15 10.63 -16.22
N PRO A 218 -6.30 11.81 -16.84
CA PRO A 218 -5.21 12.77 -16.96
C PRO A 218 -4.74 13.17 -15.55
N ILE A 219 -3.42 13.25 -15.36
CA ILE A 219 -2.72 13.59 -14.10
C ILE A 219 -2.81 12.50 -13.01
N PHE A 220 -3.98 11.89 -12.80
CA PHE A 220 -4.20 10.90 -11.74
C PHE A 220 -3.68 9.49 -12.12
N GLY A 221 -3.74 9.13 -13.40
CA GLY A 221 -3.23 7.85 -13.91
C GLY A 221 -4.29 6.75 -14.03
N PRO A 222 -3.87 5.46 -14.01
CA PRO A 222 -4.75 4.33 -14.25
C PRO A 222 -5.79 4.17 -13.12
N SER A 223 -7.05 3.96 -13.50
CA SER A 223 -8.17 3.75 -12.59
C SER A 223 -9.22 2.83 -13.23
N SER A 224 -10.23 2.44 -12.47
CA SER A 224 -11.44 1.78 -12.96
C SER A 224 -12.69 2.59 -12.60
N LEU A 225 -13.86 2.25 -13.14
CA LEU A 225 -15.11 2.91 -12.75
C LEU A 225 -15.34 2.83 -11.24
N ARG A 226 -15.21 1.62 -10.67
CA ARG A 226 -15.31 1.39 -9.22
C ARG A 226 -14.28 2.21 -8.45
N ASP A 227 -13.02 2.14 -8.86
CA ASP A 227 -11.93 2.79 -8.14
C ASP A 227 -11.99 4.33 -8.28
N THR A 228 -12.60 4.85 -9.34
CA THR A 228 -12.89 6.28 -9.50
C THR A 228 -13.96 6.75 -8.53
N VAL A 229 -15.05 5.98 -8.36
CA VAL A 229 -16.05 6.26 -7.33
C VAL A 229 -15.43 6.16 -5.93
N GLY A 230 -14.56 5.17 -5.72
CA GLY A 230 -13.76 5.02 -4.52
C GLY A 230 -12.93 6.26 -4.20
N MET A 231 -12.17 6.76 -5.19
CA MET A 231 -11.36 7.96 -5.07
C MET A 231 -12.16 9.20 -4.68
N ILE A 232 -13.38 9.37 -5.21
CA ILE A 232 -14.27 10.47 -4.84
C ILE A 232 -14.72 10.33 -3.39
N GLY A 233 -15.13 9.13 -2.97
CA GLY A 233 -15.54 8.89 -1.58
C GLY A 233 -14.39 9.08 -0.59
N ASP A 234 -13.21 8.58 -0.90
CA ASP A 234 -12.00 8.76 -0.10
C ASP A 234 -11.58 10.24 0.00
N ALA A 235 -11.84 11.04 -1.04
CA ALA A 235 -11.60 12.48 -1.00
C ALA A 235 -12.45 13.20 0.07
N PHE A 236 -13.63 12.68 0.42
CA PHE A 236 -14.41 13.24 1.55
C PHE A 236 -13.83 12.87 2.92
N LEU A 237 -13.01 11.83 2.99
CA LEU A 237 -12.36 11.39 4.24
C LEU A 237 -10.94 11.93 4.38
N ASP A 238 -10.34 12.42 3.30
CA ASP A 238 -8.98 12.98 3.28
C ASP A 238 -8.88 14.26 4.12
N PRO A 239 -8.14 14.23 5.25
CA PRO A 239 -8.01 15.39 6.13
C PRO A 239 -7.35 16.60 5.46
N ILE A 240 -6.55 16.40 4.41
CA ILE A 240 -5.86 17.48 3.68
C ILE A 240 -6.88 18.42 3.02
N ASN A 241 -8.02 17.89 2.57
CA ASN A 241 -9.09 18.67 1.96
C ASN A 241 -9.76 19.63 2.95
N TYR A 242 -9.72 19.32 4.24
CA TYR A 242 -10.28 20.17 5.30
C TYR A 242 -9.23 21.07 5.94
N ALA A 243 -7.99 20.59 6.09
CA ALA A 243 -6.89 21.38 6.64
C ALA A 243 -6.49 22.52 5.69
N VAL A 244 -6.49 22.26 4.37
CA VAL A 244 -6.10 23.23 3.34
C VAL A 244 -7.33 23.63 2.52
N THR A 245 -8.12 24.55 3.07
CA THR A 245 -9.42 24.94 2.51
C THR A 245 -9.35 25.70 1.18
N ARG A 246 -8.21 26.33 0.87
CA ARG A 246 -8.03 27.02 -0.42
C ARG A 246 -7.55 26.02 -1.47
N THR A 247 -8.36 25.80 -2.49
CA THR A 247 -8.11 24.86 -3.60
C THR A 247 -6.71 24.96 -4.18
N LYS A 248 -6.22 26.19 -4.43
CA LYS A 248 -4.87 26.42 -4.97
C LYS A 248 -3.75 25.83 -4.10
N TYR A 249 -3.87 25.94 -2.77
CA TYR A 249 -2.87 25.42 -1.84
C TYR A 249 -3.03 23.92 -1.65
N ASN A 250 -4.26 23.40 -1.68
CA ASN A 250 -4.51 21.96 -1.61
C ASN A 250 -3.85 21.24 -2.79
N ILE A 251 -4.07 21.76 -4.02
CA ILE A 251 -3.44 21.24 -5.25
C ILE A 251 -1.92 21.32 -5.13
N ALA A 252 -1.37 22.43 -4.63
CA ALA A 252 0.07 22.57 -4.44
C ALA A 252 0.65 21.55 -3.45
N VAL A 253 -0.05 21.30 -2.33
CA VAL A 253 0.37 20.31 -1.32
C VAL A 253 0.32 18.89 -1.87
N LYS A 254 -0.76 18.51 -2.57
CA LYS A 254 -0.87 17.20 -3.21
C LYS A 254 0.14 17.02 -4.35
N GLY A 255 0.37 18.08 -5.13
CA GLY A 255 1.41 18.12 -6.15
C GLY A 255 2.81 17.94 -5.57
N TYR A 256 3.09 18.57 -4.43
CA TYR A 256 4.34 18.40 -3.71
C TYR A 256 4.54 16.95 -3.22
N ASP A 257 3.51 16.33 -2.62
CA ASP A 257 3.60 14.90 -2.25
C ASP A 257 3.87 14.02 -3.48
N LYS A 258 3.20 14.29 -4.62
CA LYS A 258 3.45 13.57 -5.87
C LYS A 258 4.89 13.70 -6.34
N VAL A 259 5.45 14.91 -6.37
CA VAL A 259 6.86 15.16 -6.71
C VAL A 259 7.80 14.43 -5.76
N ASN A 260 7.53 14.52 -4.44
CA ASN A 260 8.34 13.86 -3.43
C ASN A 260 8.34 12.34 -3.60
N ARG A 261 7.17 11.72 -3.81
CA ARG A 261 7.05 10.28 -4.10
C ARG A 261 7.77 9.88 -5.37
N THR A 262 7.57 10.62 -6.47
CA THR A 262 8.25 10.33 -7.73
C THR A 262 9.77 10.41 -7.61
N SER A 263 10.29 11.30 -6.76
CA SER A 263 11.73 11.40 -6.53
C SER A 263 12.34 10.13 -5.89
N LEU A 264 11.53 9.34 -5.17
CA LEU A 264 11.95 8.09 -4.53
C LEU A 264 11.82 6.87 -5.45
N THR A 265 11.08 7.00 -6.56
CA THR A 265 10.81 5.93 -7.54
C THR A 265 11.23 6.37 -8.94
N LEU A 266 12.32 7.15 -9.02
CA LEU A 266 12.89 7.60 -10.29
C LEU A 266 13.44 6.39 -11.05
N GLY A 267 12.93 6.16 -12.26
CA GLY A 267 13.37 5.06 -13.13
C GLY A 267 12.37 3.90 -13.23
N ASP A 268 11.55 3.64 -12.21
CA ASP A 268 10.62 2.49 -12.19
C ASP A 268 9.64 2.50 -13.37
N TYR A 269 9.08 3.68 -13.68
CA TYR A 269 8.20 3.85 -14.83
C TYR A 269 8.95 3.67 -16.16
N GLU A 270 10.21 4.10 -16.22
CA GLU A 270 11.03 4.01 -17.43
C GLU A 270 11.46 2.58 -17.71
N SER A 271 11.81 1.82 -16.67
CA SER A 271 12.10 0.39 -16.79
C SER A 271 10.87 -0.38 -17.25
N LEU A 272 9.69 -0.08 -16.69
CA LEU A 272 8.44 -0.69 -17.14
C LEU A 272 8.16 -0.36 -18.61
N LYS A 273 8.27 0.91 -19.00
CA LYS A 273 8.05 1.35 -20.38
C LYS A 273 9.04 0.73 -21.38
N LYS A 274 10.30 0.54 -20.98
CA LYS A 274 11.34 -0.07 -21.84
C LYS A 274 11.19 -1.58 -21.98
N ALA A 275 10.70 -2.27 -20.95
CA ALA A 275 10.51 -3.71 -20.98
C ALA A 275 9.22 -4.13 -21.70
N ALA A 276 8.22 -3.25 -21.76
CA ALA A 276 6.93 -3.54 -22.38
C ALA A 276 6.94 -3.34 -23.90
N LEU A 277 6.33 -4.28 -24.64
CA LEU A 277 6.03 -4.12 -26.07
C LEU A 277 4.98 -3.01 -26.29
N ASP A 278 3.91 -3.03 -25.50
CA ASP A 278 2.92 -1.94 -25.43
C ASP A 278 2.86 -1.41 -23.98
N PRO A 279 3.50 -0.26 -23.69
CA PRO A 279 3.50 0.33 -22.36
C PRO A 279 2.11 0.63 -21.81
N TYR A 280 1.14 0.92 -22.67
CA TYR A 280 -0.23 1.20 -22.24
C TYR A 280 -0.90 -0.06 -21.67
N VAL A 281 -0.83 -1.15 -22.43
CA VAL A 281 -1.39 -2.45 -22.04
C VAL A 281 -0.69 -2.97 -20.78
N ALA A 282 0.65 -2.88 -20.73
CA ALA A 282 1.41 -3.29 -19.56
C ALA A 282 1.00 -2.53 -18.28
N VAL A 283 0.79 -1.21 -18.35
CA VAL A 283 0.34 -0.42 -17.19
C VAL A 283 -1.09 -0.79 -16.79
N ARG A 284 -1.99 -1.00 -17.76
CA ARG A 284 -3.38 -1.40 -17.50
C ARG A 284 -3.45 -2.76 -16.81
N ASP A 285 -2.72 -3.75 -17.32
CA ASP A 285 -2.77 -5.11 -16.82
C ASP A 285 -2.09 -5.19 -15.44
N ALA A 286 -0.95 -4.50 -15.27
CA ALA A 286 -0.31 -4.35 -13.96
C ALA A 286 -1.22 -3.66 -12.93
N TYR A 287 -2.00 -2.65 -13.35
CA TYR A 287 -2.98 -2.01 -12.49
C TYR A 287 -4.02 -3.01 -12.00
N PHE A 288 -4.64 -3.79 -12.88
CA PHE A 288 -5.67 -4.73 -12.46
C PHE A 288 -5.13 -5.90 -11.64
N GLN A 289 -3.95 -6.42 -11.97
CA GLN A 289 -3.26 -7.43 -11.17
C GLN A 289 -3.00 -6.90 -9.75
N TYR A 290 -2.46 -5.68 -9.64
CA TYR A 290 -2.22 -5.01 -8.36
C TYR A 290 -3.52 -4.86 -7.55
N ARG A 291 -4.61 -4.36 -8.17
CA ARG A 291 -5.90 -4.17 -7.50
C ARG A 291 -6.53 -5.49 -7.07
N ARG A 292 -6.45 -6.54 -7.88
CA ARG A 292 -6.93 -7.88 -7.53
C ARG A 292 -6.20 -8.43 -6.30
N ASN A 293 -4.88 -8.26 -6.25
CA ASN A 293 -4.06 -8.72 -5.13
C ASN A 293 -4.34 -7.98 -3.82
N LEU A 294 -4.77 -6.71 -3.90
CA LEU A 294 -5.18 -5.96 -2.73
C LEU A 294 -6.54 -6.42 -2.17
N ILE A 295 -7.49 -6.77 -3.04
CA ILE A 295 -8.84 -7.19 -2.64
C ILE A 295 -8.85 -8.62 -2.09
N LYS A 296 -7.99 -9.51 -2.59
CA LYS A 296 -7.89 -10.92 -2.13
C LYS A 296 -7.30 -11.08 -0.72
N LYS A 297 -6.68 -10.05 -0.15
CA LYS A 297 -6.05 -10.05 1.18
C LYS A 297 -7.05 -9.90 2.31
#